data_AF-A0A7D4YDL4-F1
#
_entry.id   AF-A0A7D4YDL4-F1
#
_cell.length_a   1.000
_cell.length_b   1.000
_cell.length_c   1.000
_cell.angle_alpha   90.00
_cell.angle_beta   90.00
_cell.angle_gamma   90.00
#
_symmetry.space_group_name_H-M   'P 1'
#
loop_
_entity.id
_entity.type
_entity.pdbx_description
1 polymer ?
#
loop_
_entity_poly.entity_id
_entity_poly.type
_entity_poly.pdbx_seq_one_letter_code
_entity_poly.pdbx_strand_id
1 'polypeptide(L)'
;MERKEAEEILDEVSGDEHSWIDFKTDYEIGGIKNKKVEFIKDVASLSNTITDHDLHYIFVGVDDDGAIVGITEGRESYRGEGPRHIFSYDESDIQEMIDSNLEPAPIVSWHKFDASDPVFACLTIEPLDTPPTLTTNTIQNSAGNVVLQEGLIYLRKGSGKKIAEKQDIERIVKYRINAQREQILDGIHKAIEIGPEWIERIGTNLSETGDIPLATVENPENADLQVTERITREPASTLDEQLNEDIAQWRGRGDDYINKQALYEYYSQPAELKLDDIAIKFLTHSALKNDLLGIFWLERAERTLQRDIITSIPNYYHRIERAAMVCLIMDDREGYDQLTSKSKYSGDHGDLRICNQKMGNTVDDLRRYLLDDDHKGQYTLKHRDYKKEISVKDMSDTEIRKTIPDLSAELVDLHSHYQENRLFNRYHEFRDALWDLEAELGLRTMNKDKSD
;
A
#
# COMPACT_ATOMS: atom_id res chain seq x y z
N MET A 1 -8.92 33.42 -1.35
CA MET A 1 -9.23 33.34 -2.79
C MET A 1 -10.27 34.39 -3.15
N GLU A 2 -10.07 35.10 -4.26
CA GLU A 2 -11.06 36.02 -4.83
C GLU A 2 -12.00 35.30 -5.81
N ARG A 3 -13.20 35.84 -6.07
CA ARG A 3 -14.17 35.20 -7.00
C ARG A 3 -13.58 34.93 -8.39
N LYS A 4 -12.85 35.91 -8.93
CA LYS A 4 -12.24 35.82 -10.26
C LYS A 4 -11.20 34.70 -10.34
N GLU A 5 -10.43 34.50 -9.27
CA GLU A 5 -9.45 33.41 -9.17
C GLU A 5 -10.15 32.05 -9.15
N ALA A 6 -11.27 31.94 -8.43
CA ALA A 6 -12.10 30.74 -8.42
C ALA A 6 -12.71 30.42 -9.79
N GLU A 7 -13.20 31.44 -10.50
CA GLU A 7 -13.75 31.32 -11.86
C GLU A 7 -12.65 30.91 -12.88
N GLU A 8 -11.44 31.47 -12.77
CA GLU A 8 -10.30 31.08 -13.61
C GLU A 8 -9.93 29.59 -13.42
N ILE A 9 -9.90 29.10 -12.18
CA ILE A 9 -9.67 27.67 -11.90
C ILE A 9 -10.77 26.82 -12.54
N LEU A 10 -12.04 27.20 -12.40
CA LEU A 10 -13.18 26.46 -12.98
C LEU A 10 -13.13 26.42 -14.51
N ASP A 11 -12.73 27.51 -15.17
CA ASP A 11 -12.59 27.56 -16.62
C ASP A 11 -11.46 26.62 -17.10
N GLU A 12 -10.34 26.57 -16.39
CA GLU A 12 -9.18 25.71 -16.71
C GLU A 12 -9.47 24.21 -16.56
N VAL A 13 -10.40 23.85 -15.67
CA VAL A 13 -10.68 22.46 -15.29
C VAL A 13 -12.04 21.96 -15.80
N SER A 14 -12.75 22.79 -16.57
CA SER A 14 -14.06 22.45 -17.13
C SER A 14 -13.97 21.29 -18.14
N GLY A 15 -14.81 20.26 -17.94
CA GLY A 15 -14.95 19.12 -18.85
C GLY A 15 -14.10 17.87 -18.56
N ASP A 16 -13.15 17.91 -17.63
CA ASP A 16 -12.34 16.75 -17.23
C ASP A 16 -12.45 16.47 -15.72
N GLU A 17 -12.53 15.19 -15.32
CA GLU A 17 -12.63 14.79 -13.90
C GLU A 17 -11.24 14.86 -13.23
N HIS A 18 -10.95 15.97 -12.54
CA HIS A 18 -9.68 16.16 -11.85
C HIS A 18 -9.68 15.55 -10.43
N SER A 19 -8.64 14.80 -10.09
CA SER A 19 -8.57 14.13 -8.78
C SER A 19 -8.36 15.08 -7.59
N TRP A 20 -7.92 16.32 -7.82
CA TRP A 20 -7.70 17.34 -6.78
C TRP A 20 -8.85 18.34 -6.64
N ILE A 21 -9.92 18.18 -7.44
CA ILE A 21 -11.11 19.02 -7.40
C ILE A 21 -12.34 18.14 -7.13
N ASP A 22 -13.24 18.63 -6.29
CA ASP A 22 -14.59 18.07 -6.14
C ASP A 22 -15.66 19.10 -6.47
N PHE A 23 -16.64 18.72 -7.28
CA PHE A 23 -17.83 19.52 -7.55
C PHE A 23 -19.01 19.03 -6.72
N LYS A 24 -19.79 19.97 -6.20
CA LYS A 24 -21.01 19.74 -5.43
C LYS A 24 -22.03 20.83 -5.76
N THR A 25 -23.19 20.46 -6.28
CA THR A 25 -24.27 21.42 -6.52
C THR A 25 -24.84 21.97 -5.20
N ASP A 26 -25.26 21.06 -4.31
CA ASP A 26 -25.62 21.37 -2.92
C ASP A 26 -24.79 20.48 -2.00
N TYR A 27 -24.20 21.06 -0.96
CA TYR A 27 -23.32 20.33 -0.05
C TYR A 27 -23.78 20.42 1.41
N GLU A 28 -24.41 19.33 1.86
CA GLU A 28 -24.86 19.16 3.23
C GLU A 28 -23.79 18.44 4.06
N ILE A 29 -23.23 19.12 5.06
CA ILE A 29 -22.10 18.62 5.85
C ILE A 29 -22.45 18.38 7.32
N GLY A 30 -23.67 18.71 7.76
CA GLY A 30 -24.03 18.62 9.17
C GLY A 30 -25.51 18.45 9.43
N GLY A 31 -25.88 18.54 10.72
CA GLY A 31 -27.24 18.34 11.22
C GLY A 31 -27.75 16.89 11.21
N ILE A 32 -27.15 16.02 10.37
CA ILE A 32 -27.33 14.56 10.40
C ILE A 32 -25.94 13.89 10.38
N LYS A 33 -25.74 12.86 11.22
CA LYS A 33 -24.45 12.15 11.36
C LYS A 33 -23.86 11.68 10.04
N ASN A 34 -24.67 11.09 9.15
CA ASN A 34 -24.19 10.57 7.87
C ASN A 34 -23.61 11.67 6.95
N LYS A 35 -24.16 12.89 7.00
CA LYS A 35 -23.68 14.01 6.19
C LYS A 35 -22.34 14.53 6.69
N LYS A 36 -22.17 14.60 8.02
CA LYS A 36 -20.87 14.86 8.64
C LYS A 36 -19.83 13.79 8.27
N VAL A 37 -20.21 12.51 8.30
CA VAL A 37 -19.32 11.40 7.92
C VAL A 37 -18.84 11.53 6.48
N GLU A 38 -19.74 11.82 5.53
CA GLU A 38 -19.35 11.99 4.13
C GLU A 38 -18.42 13.18 3.95
N PHE A 39 -18.73 14.33 4.57
CA PHE A 39 -17.86 15.50 4.55
C PHE A 39 -16.43 15.20 5.03
N ILE A 40 -16.28 14.51 6.17
CA ILE A 40 -14.96 14.12 6.68
C ILE A 40 -14.23 13.18 5.72
N LYS A 41 -14.94 12.24 5.09
CA LYS A 41 -14.34 11.34 4.09
C LYS A 41 -13.92 12.10 2.83
N ASP A 42 -14.70 13.09 2.39
CA ASP A 42 -14.37 13.93 1.23
C ASP A 42 -13.07 14.68 1.49
N VAL A 43 -12.98 15.41 2.61
CA VAL A 43 -11.76 16.13 3.03
C VAL A 43 -10.57 15.18 3.15
N ALA A 44 -10.72 14.06 3.88
CA ALA A 44 -9.63 13.10 4.03
C ALA A 44 -9.17 12.51 2.70
N SER A 45 -10.11 12.19 1.80
CA SER A 45 -9.78 11.61 0.50
C SER A 45 -9.07 12.59 -0.43
N LEU A 46 -9.46 13.86 -0.41
CA LEU A 46 -8.80 14.93 -1.13
C LEU A 46 -7.39 15.14 -0.61
N SER A 47 -7.22 15.36 0.70
CA SER A 47 -5.91 15.55 1.34
C SER A 47 -4.92 14.40 1.09
N ASN A 48 -5.41 13.20 0.77
CA ASN A 48 -4.59 12.03 0.43
C ASN A 48 -4.35 11.82 -1.08
N THR A 49 -4.84 12.74 -1.93
CA THR A 49 -4.64 12.67 -3.38
C THR A 49 -3.20 13.03 -3.72
N ILE A 50 -2.58 12.21 -4.59
CA ILE A 50 -1.23 12.44 -5.11
C ILE A 50 -1.33 13.36 -6.33
N THR A 51 -0.97 14.63 -6.16
CA THR A 51 -0.94 15.62 -7.23
C THR A 51 0.24 16.57 -7.08
N ASP A 52 0.68 17.18 -8.18
CA ASP A 52 1.67 18.26 -8.17
C ASP A 52 1.08 19.61 -7.73
N HIS A 53 -0.24 19.68 -7.55
CA HIS A 53 -0.93 20.88 -7.09
C HIS A 53 -0.78 21.07 -5.58
N ASP A 54 -0.44 22.29 -5.19
CA ASP A 54 -0.28 22.69 -3.80
C ASP A 54 -1.62 22.73 -3.04
N LEU A 55 -2.74 22.95 -3.72
CA LEU A 55 -4.05 23.07 -3.08
C LEU A 55 -5.07 22.15 -3.74
N HIS A 56 -5.97 21.62 -2.92
CA HIS A 56 -7.15 20.86 -3.37
C HIS A 56 -8.43 21.63 -3.09
N TYR A 57 -9.45 21.42 -3.91
CA TYR A 57 -10.64 22.27 -3.91
C TYR A 57 -11.93 21.46 -3.83
N ILE A 58 -12.88 21.93 -3.03
CA ILE A 58 -14.30 21.54 -3.12
C ILE A 58 -15.10 22.78 -3.54
N PHE A 59 -15.61 22.78 -4.76
CA PHE A 59 -16.52 23.82 -5.23
C PHE A 59 -17.96 23.45 -4.94
N VAL A 60 -18.70 24.42 -4.38
CA VAL A 60 -20.10 24.26 -3.97
C VAL A 60 -20.96 25.26 -4.73
N GLY A 61 -22.07 24.79 -5.31
CA GLY A 61 -22.86 25.56 -6.28
C GLY A 61 -22.37 25.39 -7.72
N VAL A 62 -21.63 24.31 -7.98
CA VAL A 62 -21.06 23.96 -9.29
C VAL A 62 -21.54 22.56 -9.65
N ASP A 63 -21.94 22.34 -10.90
CA ASP A 63 -22.35 21.01 -11.39
C ASP A 63 -21.15 20.13 -11.77
N ASP A 64 -21.43 18.87 -12.14
CA ASP A 64 -20.39 17.90 -12.48
C ASP A 64 -19.60 18.26 -13.74
N ASP A 65 -20.11 19.16 -14.58
CA ASP A 65 -19.44 19.67 -15.79
C ASP A 65 -18.55 20.89 -15.50
N GLY A 66 -18.53 21.37 -14.24
CA GLY A 66 -17.77 22.55 -13.81
C GLY A 66 -18.52 23.88 -14.02
N ALA A 67 -19.80 23.85 -14.40
CA ALA A 67 -20.59 25.07 -14.58
C ALA A 67 -21.15 25.58 -13.25
N ILE A 68 -21.06 26.89 -13.02
CA ILE A 68 -21.59 27.54 -11.83
C ILE A 68 -23.12 27.62 -11.95
N VAL A 69 -23.83 26.78 -11.20
CA VAL A 69 -25.30 26.68 -11.19
C VAL A 69 -25.94 27.36 -9.98
N GLY A 70 -25.14 27.68 -8.96
CA GLY A 70 -25.61 28.27 -7.72
C GLY A 70 -26.08 27.23 -6.70
N ILE A 71 -26.37 27.69 -5.48
CA ILE A 71 -26.92 26.87 -4.40
C ILE A 71 -28.44 27.03 -4.28
N THR A 72 -29.12 26.05 -3.68
CA THR A 72 -30.57 26.15 -3.43
C THR A 72 -30.90 27.26 -2.41
N GLU A 73 -31.81 28.16 -2.78
CA GLU A 73 -32.23 29.32 -1.95
C GLU A 73 -32.77 28.91 -0.56
N GLY A 74 -32.38 29.66 0.49
CA GLY A 74 -32.85 29.49 1.86
C GLY A 74 -32.13 28.41 2.67
N ARG A 75 -31.17 27.70 2.06
CA ARG A 75 -30.35 26.68 2.73
C ARG A 75 -29.25 27.28 3.60
N GLU A 76 -28.74 28.46 3.23
CA GLU A 76 -27.64 29.16 3.88
C GLU A 76 -27.95 29.52 5.35
N SER A 77 -29.22 29.78 5.66
CA SER A 77 -29.66 30.23 7.00
C SER A 77 -30.33 29.14 7.84
N TYR A 78 -30.35 27.88 7.37
CA TYR A 78 -31.08 26.81 8.07
C TYR A 78 -30.37 26.36 9.36
N ARG A 79 -31.03 26.57 10.51
CA ARG A 79 -30.54 26.19 11.85
C ARG A 79 -31.37 25.09 12.53
N GLY A 80 -32.36 24.53 11.84
CA GLY A 80 -33.29 23.54 12.41
C GLY A 80 -32.72 22.13 12.58
N GLU A 81 -33.61 21.18 12.95
CA GLU A 81 -33.33 19.75 12.96
C GLU A 81 -33.44 19.16 11.54
N GLY A 82 -32.31 18.80 10.94
CA GLY A 82 -32.24 18.29 9.57
C GLY A 82 -30.87 18.48 8.94
N PRO A 83 -30.68 18.15 7.65
CA PRO A 83 -29.43 18.38 6.95
C PRO A 83 -29.09 19.87 6.92
N ARG A 84 -27.86 20.22 7.29
CA ARG A 84 -27.35 21.60 7.26
C ARG A 84 -26.36 21.76 6.12
N HIS A 85 -26.57 22.81 5.34
CA HIS A 85 -25.71 23.16 4.21
C HIS A 85 -24.38 23.75 4.69
N ILE A 86 -23.29 23.54 3.96
CA ILE A 86 -21.96 24.08 4.30
C ILE A 86 -21.96 25.61 4.41
N PHE A 87 -22.81 26.31 3.65
CA PHE A 87 -22.96 27.77 3.74
C PHE A 87 -23.44 28.24 5.11
N SER A 88 -24.13 27.39 5.87
CA SER A 88 -24.54 27.71 7.23
C SER A 88 -23.39 27.74 8.22
N TYR A 89 -22.23 27.17 7.88
CA TYR A 89 -21.06 27.12 8.74
C TYR A 89 -20.09 28.26 8.41
N ASP A 90 -19.37 28.73 9.42
CA ASP A 90 -18.17 29.55 9.21
C ASP A 90 -16.92 28.67 9.09
N GLU A 91 -15.79 29.26 8.74
CA GLU A 91 -14.52 28.53 8.57
C GLU A 91 -14.08 27.86 9.87
N SER A 92 -14.31 28.50 11.03
CA SER A 92 -13.95 27.95 12.34
C SER A 92 -14.76 26.71 12.69
N ASP A 93 -16.07 26.72 12.42
CA ASP A 93 -16.93 25.56 12.58
C ASP A 93 -16.46 24.37 11.69
N ILE A 94 -16.06 24.67 10.46
CA ILE A 94 -15.59 23.67 9.50
C ILE A 94 -14.25 23.07 9.97
N GLN A 95 -13.30 23.92 10.37
CA GLN A 95 -12.01 23.47 10.89
C GLN A 95 -12.18 22.65 12.18
N GLU A 96 -13.01 23.09 13.13
CA GLU A 96 -13.29 22.32 14.35
C GLU A 96 -13.87 20.94 14.02
N MET A 97 -14.73 20.86 12.99
CA MET A 97 -15.29 19.59 12.54
C MET A 97 -14.20 18.65 12.00
N ILE A 98 -13.24 19.19 11.26
CA ILE A 98 -12.09 18.46 10.70
C ILE A 98 -11.15 18.01 11.82
N ASP A 99 -10.72 18.93 12.69
CA ASP A 99 -9.80 18.68 13.81
C ASP A 99 -10.32 17.60 14.75
N SER A 100 -11.63 17.59 14.99
CA SER A 100 -12.27 16.61 15.85
C SER A 100 -12.32 15.20 15.25
N ASN A 101 -11.98 15.00 13.97
CA ASN A 101 -12.18 13.73 13.27
C ASN A 101 -10.95 13.24 12.47
N LEU A 102 -9.95 14.10 12.21
CA LEU A 102 -8.74 13.78 11.42
C LEU A 102 -7.44 14.13 12.16
N GLU A 103 -6.42 13.27 12.03
CA GLU A 103 -5.06 13.54 12.52
C GLU A 103 -3.98 13.02 11.54
N PRO A 104 -3.03 13.87 11.10
CA PRO A 104 -3.05 15.32 11.28
C PRO A 104 -4.27 15.95 10.59
N ALA A 105 -4.81 17.03 11.16
CA ALA A 105 -5.94 17.73 10.58
C ALA A 105 -5.47 18.64 9.44
N PRO A 106 -6.05 18.54 8.23
CA PRO A 106 -5.74 19.47 7.15
C PRO A 106 -6.24 20.88 7.50
N ILE A 107 -5.43 21.89 7.16
CA ILE A 107 -5.83 23.29 7.24
C ILE A 107 -6.74 23.57 6.05
N VAL A 108 -7.87 24.23 6.30
CA VAL A 108 -8.81 24.63 5.26
C VAL A 108 -9.08 26.12 5.28
N SER A 109 -9.45 26.67 4.13
CA SER A 109 -10.02 28.02 4.03
C SER A 109 -11.33 28.00 3.27
N TRP A 110 -12.32 28.74 3.77
CA TRP A 110 -13.68 28.72 3.24
C TRP A 110 -14.05 30.06 2.60
N HIS A 111 -14.19 30.05 1.28
CA HIS A 111 -14.44 31.25 0.48
C HIS A 111 -15.86 31.26 -0.08
N LYS A 112 -16.70 32.19 0.40
CA LYS A 112 -18.08 32.38 -0.07
C LYS A 112 -18.15 33.52 -1.07
N PHE A 113 -18.85 33.30 -2.18
CA PHE A 113 -19.09 34.31 -3.22
C PHE A 113 -20.59 34.61 -3.34
N ASP A 114 -21.14 35.27 -2.33
CA ASP A 114 -22.57 35.55 -2.16
C ASP A 114 -23.02 36.95 -2.63
N ALA A 115 -22.07 37.80 -3.04
CA ALA A 115 -22.34 39.15 -3.52
C ALA A 115 -22.86 39.22 -4.98
N SER A 116 -22.88 38.09 -5.69
CA SER A 116 -23.27 38.00 -7.10
C SER A 116 -23.95 36.67 -7.43
N ASP A 117 -24.94 36.72 -8.31
CA ASP A 117 -25.71 35.56 -8.79
C ASP A 117 -25.05 34.98 -10.06
N PRO A 118 -24.78 33.66 -10.15
CA PRO A 118 -25.04 32.62 -9.14
C PRO A 118 -24.11 32.65 -7.93
N VAL A 119 -24.69 32.35 -6.75
CA VAL A 119 -24.00 32.21 -5.46
C VAL A 119 -23.30 30.87 -5.40
N PHE A 120 -21.97 30.88 -5.21
CA PHE A 120 -21.17 29.66 -5.09
C PHE A 120 -20.04 29.87 -4.06
N ALA A 121 -19.31 28.81 -3.75
CA ALA A 121 -18.21 28.86 -2.79
C ALA A 121 -17.13 27.84 -3.11
N CYS A 122 -15.96 28.03 -2.49
CA CYS A 122 -14.81 27.15 -2.62
C CYS A 122 -14.21 26.87 -1.23
N LEU A 123 -14.04 25.58 -0.91
CA LEU A 123 -13.23 25.13 0.22
C LEU A 123 -11.85 24.75 -0.30
N THR A 124 -10.83 25.46 0.14
CA THR A 124 -9.43 25.13 -0.16
C THR A 124 -8.89 24.24 0.94
N ILE A 125 -8.16 23.19 0.56
CA ILE A 125 -7.54 22.24 1.47
C ILE A 125 -6.03 22.28 1.23
N GLU A 126 -5.29 22.60 2.27
CA GLU A 126 -3.83 22.65 2.23
C GLU A 126 -3.21 21.24 2.16
N PRO A 127 -2.04 21.10 1.54
CA PRO A 127 -1.37 19.82 1.41
C PRO A 127 -0.78 19.46 2.77
N LEU A 128 -0.88 18.17 3.13
CA LEU A 128 -0.29 17.66 4.35
C LEU A 128 0.96 16.84 4.05
N ASP A 129 1.98 16.96 4.90
CA ASP A 129 3.16 16.10 4.82
C ASP A 129 2.81 14.64 5.15
N THR A 130 1.96 14.43 6.15
CA THR A 130 1.54 13.11 6.63
C THR A 130 0.06 12.87 6.29
N PRO A 131 -0.32 11.67 5.80
CA PRO A 131 -1.70 11.42 5.39
C PRO A 131 -2.65 11.50 6.60
N PRO A 132 -3.76 12.27 6.54
CA PRO A 132 -4.73 12.31 7.62
C PRO A 132 -5.38 10.95 7.84
N THR A 133 -5.49 10.56 9.11
CA THR A 133 -6.15 9.35 9.60
C THR A 133 -7.38 9.72 10.41
N LEU A 134 -8.42 8.87 10.39
CA LEU A 134 -9.60 9.08 11.23
C LEU A 134 -9.28 8.82 12.71
N THR A 135 -9.57 9.79 13.58
CA THR A 135 -9.30 9.71 15.04
C THR A 135 -10.52 9.45 15.90
N THR A 136 -11.72 9.71 15.42
CA THR A 136 -12.93 9.58 16.24
C THR A 136 -13.42 8.15 16.41
N ASN A 137 -13.86 7.83 17.62
CA ASN A 137 -14.60 6.63 18.00
C ASN A 137 -15.71 6.31 16.98
N THR A 138 -15.48 5.24 16.20
CA THR A 138 -16.45 4.50 15.39
C THR A 138 -17.87 5.10 15.29
N ILE A 139 -18.19 5.82 14.21
CA ILE A 139 -19.55 6.33 13.99
C ILE A 139 -20.42 5.20 13.42
N GLN A 140 -21.44 4.79 14.16
CA GLN A 140 -22.45 3.83 13.70
C GLN A 140 -23.69 4.55 13.13
N ASN A 141 -24.29 3.98 12.08
CA ASN A 141 -25.58 4.43 11.59
C ASN A 141 -26.71 3.99 12.55
N SER A 142 -27.93 4.44 12.26
CA SER A 142 -29.14 4.07 13.01
C SER A 142 -29.47 2.56 13.01
N ALA A 143 -28.81 1.77 12.16
CA ALA A 143 -28.93 0.31 12.11
C ALA A 143 -27.78 -0.41 12.87
N GLY A 144 -26.87 0.32 13.51
CA GLY A 144 -25.73 -0.24 14.25
C GLY A 144 -24.52 -0.60 13.38
N ASN A 145 -24.55 -0.34 12.07
CA ASN A 145 -23.41 -0.58 11.19
C ASN A 145 -22.37 0.54 11.35
N VAL A 146 -21.10 0.17 11.44
CA VAL A 146 -19.97 1.10 11.43
C VAL A 146 -19.88 1.79 10.06
N VAL A 147 -20.02 3.11 10.03
CA VAL A 147 -19.95 3.94 8.81
C VAL A 147 -18.61 4.68 8.71
N LEU A 148 -17.96 4.89 9.85
CA LEU A 148 -16.67 5.53 10.00
C LEU A 148 -15.90 4.78 11.09
N GLN A 149 -14.71 4.27 10.78
CA GLN A 149 -13.89 3.47 11.68
C GLN A 149 -12.56 4.19 11.90
N GLU A 150 -12.14 4.26 13.15
CA GLU A 150 -10.87 4.85 13.58
C GLU A 150 -9.67 4.16 12.88
N GLY A 151 -8.65 4.93 12.54
CA GLY A 151 -7.43 4.46 11.89
C GLY A 151 -7.54 4.21 10.38
N LEU A 152 -8.71 4.41 9.76
CA LEU A 152 -8.84 4.29 8.31
C LEU A 152 -8.37 5.57 7.59
N ILE A 153 -7.69 5.36 6.47
CA ILE A 153 -7.30 6.40 5.51
C ILE A 153 -8.21 6.24 4.28
N TYR A 154 -8.75 7.34 3.77
CA TYR A 154 -9.58 7.35 2.57
C TYR A 154 -8.82 7.98 1.42
N LEU A 155 -9.02 7.44 0.22
CA LEU A 155 -8.38 7.89 -1.02
C LEU A 155 -9.43 8.16 -2.07
N ARG A 156 -9.13 9.12 -2.94
CA ARG A 156 -9.95 9.39 -4.11
C ARG A 156 -9.70 8.39 -5.23
N LYS A 157 -10.76 8.00 -5.95
CA LYS A 157 -10.73 7.15 -7.15
C LYS A 157 -11.79 7.67 -8.13
N GLY A 158 -11.39 8.63 -8.99
CA GLY A 158 -12.34 9.45 -9.78
C GLY A 158 -13.21 10.29 -8.86
N SER A 159 -14.52 10.30 -9.11
CA SER A 159 -15.58 10.86 -8.23
C SER A 159 -15.89 10.00 -6.99
N GLY A 160 -15.33 8.80 -6.92
CA GLY A 160 -15.54 7.87 -5.81
C GLY A 160 -14.45 7.94 -4.72
N LYS A 161 -14.74 7.27 -3.60
CA LYS A 161 -13.80 7.09 -2.48
C LYS A 161 -13.49 5.61 -2.29
N LYS A 162 -12.24 5.27 -1.94
CA LYS A 162 -11.85 3.94 -1.48
C LYS A 162 -11.10 4.03 -0.15
N ILE A 163 -11.15 2.97 0.64
CA ILE A 163 -10.28 2.82 1.81
C ILE A 163 -8.86 2.53 1.28
N ALA A 164 -7.86 3.20 1.85
CA ALA A 164 -6.47 3.03 1.47
C ALA A 164 -5.98 1.63 1.82
N GLU A 165 -5.35 0.98 0.85
CA GLU A 165 -4.54 -0.20 1.11
C GLU A 165 -3.10 0.23 1.41
N LYS A 166 -2.31 -0.66 2.01
CA LYS A 166 -0.92 -0.37 2.37
C LYS A 166 -0.09 0.17 1.20
N GLN A 167 -0.24 -0.40 0.00
CA GLN A 167 0.46 0.05 -1.20
C GLN A 167 0.12 1.49 -1.56
N ASP A 168 -1.12 1.91 -1.32
CA ASP A 168 -1.51 3.29 -1.57
C ASP A 168 -0.87 4.23 -0.54
N ILE A 169 -0.80 3.84 0.73
CA ILE A 169 -0.16 4.63 1.79
C ILE A 169 1.34 4.79 1.51
N GLU A 170 2.03 3.70 1.16
CA GLU A 170 3.45 3.75 0.79
C GLU A 170 3.68 4.63 -0.43
N ARG A 171 2.79 4.57 -1.43
CA ARG A 171 2.87 5.44 -2.61
C ARG A 171 2.71 6.92 -2.23
N ILE A 172 1.77 7.25 -1.34
CA ILE A 172 1.56 8.62 -0.86
C ILE A 172 2.79 9.11 -0.09
N VAL A 173 3.27 8.32 0.87
CA VAL A 173 4.45 8.67 1.68
C VAL A 173 5.68 8.83 0.80
N LYS A 174 5.94 7.88 -0.11
CA LYS A 174 7.09 7.94 -1.03
C LYS A 174 7.01 9.15 -1.97
N TYR A 175 5.84 9.44 -2.51
CA TYR A 175 5.63 10.62 -3.34
C TYR A 175 5.95 11.91 -2.58
N ARG A 176 5.44 12.06 -1.35
CA ARG A 176 5.68 13.26 -0.53
C ARG A 176 7.15 13.40 -0.11
N ILE A 177 7.81 12.30 0.24
CA ILE A 177 9.26 12.29 0.50
C ILE A 177 10.04 12.76 -0.73
N ASN A 178 9.66 12.28 -1.92
CA ASN A 178 10.33 12.68 -3.16
C ASN A 178 10.08 14.16 -3.48
N ALA A 179 8.84 14.64 -3.35
CA ALA A 179 8.49 16.05 -3.56
C ALA A 179 9.25 16.98 -2.61
N GLN A 180 9.32 16.63 -1.32
CA GLN A 180 10.14 17.37 -0.34
C GLN A 180 11.64 17.33 -0.69
N ARG A 181 12.15 16.18 -1.15
CA ARG A 181 13.54 16.06 -1.58
C ARG A 181 13.83 16.96 -2.78
N GLU A 182 12.94 17.02 -3.76
CA GLU A 182 13.08 17.91 -4.91
C GLU A 182 13.03 19.38 -4.49
N GLN A 183 12.12 19.78 -3.60
CA GLN A 183 12.09 21.13 -3.03
C GLN A 183 13.38 21.50 -2.29
N ILE A 184 13.93 20.58 -1.49
CA ILE A 184 15.21 20.78 -0.79
C ILE A 184 16.36 20.91 -1.80
N LEU A 185 16.40 20.05 -2.82
CA LEU A 185 17.43 20.10 -3.85
C LEU A 185 17.35 21.38 -4.69
N ASP A 186 16.14 21.83 -5.03
CA ASP A 186 15.91 23.12 -5.70
C ASP A 186 16.34 24.29 -4.80
N GLY A 187 16.02 24.25 -3.50
CA GLY A 187 16.50 25.22 -2.53
C GLY A 187 18.03 25.26 -2.41
N ILE A 188 18.68 24.09 -2.43
CA ILE A 188 20.15 23.97 -2.44
C ILE A 188 20.73 24.50 -3.76
N HIS A 189 20.14 24.16 -4.90
CA HIS A 189 20.58 24.69 -6.20
C HIS A 189 20.44 26.20 -6.26
N LYS A 190 19.31 26.77 -5.83
CA LYS A 190 19.12 28.22 -5.69
C LYS A 190 20.16 28.82 -4.74
N ALA A 191 20.47 28.17 -3.63
CA ALA A 191 21.51 28.61 -2.70
C ALA A 191 22.94 28.53 -3.26
N ILE A 192 23.21 27.59 -4.17
CA ILE A 192 24.49 27.45 -4.89
C ILE A 192 24.60 28.47 -6.04
N GLU A 193 23.48 28.78 -6.71
CA GLU A 193 23.39 29.82 -7.75
C GLU A 193 23.50 31.23 -7.17
N ILE A 194 23.13 31.40 -5.90
CA ILE A 194 23.50 32.55 -5.09
C ILE A 194 25.00 32.42 -4.78
N GLY A 195 25.84 32.85 -5.72
CA GLY A 195 27.30 32.77 -5.62
C GLY A 195 27.88 33.41 -4.34
N PRO A 196 29.18 33.22 -4.09
CA PRO A 196 29.88 33.67 -2.86
C PRO A 196 29.72 35.16 -2.53
N GLU A 197 29.29 35.97 -3.49
CA GLU A 197 29.00 37.40 -3.36
C GLU A 197 27.84 37.72 -2.38
N TRP A 198 26.93 36.77 -2.14
CA TRP A 198 25.84 36.95 -1.16
C TRP A 198 26.24 36.56 0.27
N ILE A 199 27.16 35.61 0.42
CA ILE A 199 27.78 35.27 1.72
C ILE A 199 28.61 36.46 2.23
N GLU A 200 29.26 37.20 1.33
CA GLU A 200 29.95 38.45 1.67
C GLU A 200 28.97 39.50 2.21
N ARG A 201 27.76 39.60 1.65
CA ARG A 201 26.67 40.49 2.13
C ARG A 201 26.11 40.09 3.49
N ILE A 202 25.91 38.79 3.75
CA ILE A 202 25.49 38.29 5.07
C ILE A 202 26.58 38.54 6.11
N GLY A 203 27.86 38.32 5.75
CA GLY A 203 29.01 38.60 6.62
C GLY A 203 29.14 40.08 7.01
N THR A 204 28.84 41.01 6.10
CA THR A 204 28.82 42.46 6.41
C THR A 204 27.61 42.91 7.22
N ASN A 205 26.47 42.20 7.17
CA ASN A 205 25.27 42.57 7.95
C ASN A 205 25.21 41.91 9.33
N LEU A 206 25.97 40.82 9.56
CA LEU A 206 26.05 40.14 10.86
C LEU A 206 27.07 40.75 11.83
N SER A 207 27.82 41.80 11.44
CA SER A 207 28.68 42.53 12.38
C SER A 207 27.94 43.60 13.20
N GLU A 208 26.65 43.86 12.93
CA GLU A 208 25.89 44.92 13.62
C GLU A 208 24.71 44.42 14.47
N THR A 209 24.33 43.15 14.41
CA THR A 209 23.30 42.58 15.31
C THR A 209 23.75 41.22 15.85
N GLY A 210 24.09 41.21 17.13
CA GLY A 210 24.73 40.10 17.82
C GLY A 210 23.89 38.83 17.97
N ASP A 211 24.65 37.75 18.14
CA ASP A 211 24.39 36.48 18.82
C ASP A 211 23.00 35.84 18.64
N ILE A 212 22.95 34.83 17.76
CA ILE A 212 21.94 33.77 17.83
C ILE A 212 22.55 32.60 18.61
N PRO A 213 21.99 32.17 19.76
CA PRO A 213 22.52 31.03 20.49
C PRO A 213 22.10 29.72 19.81
N LEU A 214 23.08 28.92 19.38
CA LEU A 214 22.86 27.49 19.17
C LEU A 214 22.62 26.84 20.54
N ALA A 215 21.42 26.31 20.74
CA ALA A 215 21.10 25.51 21.93
C ALA A 215 21.89 24.19 21.91
N THR A 216 22.91 24.10 22.76
CA THR A 216 23.56 22.85 23.15
C THR A 216 22.64 22.04 24.06
N VAL A 217 22.32 20.81 23.65
CA VAL A 217 21.60 19.84 24.48
C VAL A 217 22.60 19.20 25.47
N GLU A 218 22.46 19.54 26.75
CA GLU A 218 23.18 18.91 27.87
C GLU A 218 22.33 17.79 28.50
N ASN A 219 22.73 16.51 28.30
CA ASN A 219 22.78 15.45 29.34
C ASN A 219 22.99 14.05 28.73
N PRO A 220 24.14 13.37 28.95
CA PRO A 220 24.34 11.99 28.50
C PRO A 220 24.46 10.95 29.64
N GLU A 221 23.84 11.14 30.81
CA GLU A 221 24.10 10.26 31.97
C GLU A 221 22.91 9.51 32.59
N ASN A 222 21.72 9.44 31.98
CA ASN A 222 20.64 8.57 32.50
C ASN A 222 19.71 8.00 31.40
N ALA A 223 20.23 7.10 30.58
CA ALA A 223 19.40 6.25 29.73
C ALA A 223 19.94 4.82 29.71
N ASP A 224 19.59 4.05 30.73
CA ASP A 224 19.66 2.58 30.70
C ASP A 224 18.50 2.06 29.83
N LEU A 225 18.66 2.21 28.52
CA LEU A 225 17.84 1.58 27.50
C LEU A 225 18.80 1.16 26.39
N GLN A 226 19.24 -0.10 26.43
CA GLN A 226 19.87 -0.74 25.28
C GLN A 226 18.80 -0.98 24.21
N VAL A 227 18.44 0.09 23.48
CA VAL A 227 17.78 -0.02 22.20
C VAL A 227 18.87 -0.40 21.20
N THR A 228 18.99 -1.70 20.93
CA THR A 228 19.71 -2.21 19.76
C THR A 228 18.80 -2.12 18.53
N GLU A 229 18.24 -0.94 18.27
CA GLU A 229 17.79 -0.61 16.92
C GLU A 229 18.94 0.13 16.25
N ARG A 230 19.68 -0.60 15.41
CA ARG A 230 20.43 0.04 14.34
C ARG A 230 19.40 0.71 13.43
N ILE A 231 19.06 1.97 13.71
CA ILE A 231 18.57 2.89 12.68
C ILE A 231 19.83 3.39 11.96
N THR A 232 20.51 2.50 11.24
CA THR A 232 21.59 2.90 10.34
C THR A 232 20.95 3.55 9.12
N ARG A 233 21.30 4.82 8.87
CA ARG A 233 20.88 5.59 7.69
C ARG A 233 21.60 5.15 6.40
N GLU A 234 22.44 4.14 6.49
CA GLU A 234 23.17 3.58 5.37
C GLU A 234 22.32 2.44 4.78
N PRO A 235 22.02 2.45 3.48
CA PRO A 235 21.28 1.35 2.85
C PRO A 235 22.03 0.04 3.06
N ALA A 236 21.28 -1.06 3.25
CA ALA A 236 21.85 -2.40 3.37
C ALA A 236 22.91 -2.63 2.28
N SER A 237 24.11 -3.01 2.71
CA SER A 237 25.25 -3.18 1.81
C SER A 237 25.27 -4.56 1.15
N THR A 238 24.47 -5.48 1.67
CA THR A 238 24.34 -6.87 1.22
C THR A 238 22.88 -7.32 1.24
N LEU A 239 22.57 -8.34 0.44
CA LEU A 239 21.22 -8.94 0.38
C LEU A 239 20.81 -9.60 1.70
N ASP A 240 21.77 -10.17 2.45
CA ASP A 240 21.55 -10.72 3.80
C ASP A 240 21.20 -9.63 4.82
N GLU A 241 21.86 -8.47 4.76
CA GLU A 241 21.51 -7.32 5.60
C GLU A 241 20.11 -6.80 5.27
N GLN A 242 19.76 -6.71 3.98
CA GLN A 242 18.43 -6.30 3.53
C GLN A 242 17.34 -7.26 4.04
N LEU A 243 17.58 -8.57 3.97
CA LEU A 243 16.67 -9.58 4.51
C LEU A 243 16.47 -9.42 6.02
N ASN A 244 17.55 -9.14 6.77
CA ASN A 244 17.47 -8.92 8.22
C ASN A 244 16.69 -7.65 8.57
N GLU A 245 16.85 -6.57 7.80
CA GLU A 245 16.06 -5.34 7.93
C GLU A 245 14.57 -5.61 7.66
N ASP A 246 14.25 -6.35 6.58
CA ASP A 246 12.88 -6.74 6.24
C ASP A 246 12.24 -7.62 7.33
N ILE A 247 12.99 -8.57 7.90
CA ILE A 247 12.54 -9.40 9.04
C ILE A 247 12.30 -8.53 10.28
N ALA A 248 13.17 -7.56 10.57
CA ALA A 248 12.99 -6.66 11.71
C ALA A 248 11.72 -5.82 11.55
N GLN A 249 11.46 -5.29 10.36
CA GLN A 249 10.23 -4.57 10.04
C GLN A 249 8.98 -5.46 10.18
N TRP A 250 9.06 -6.70 9.68
CA TRP A 250 7.99 -7.68 9.80
C TRP A 250 7.64 -7.99 11.26
N ARG A 251 8.65 -8.18 12.13
CA ARG A 251 8.42 -8.42 13.57
C ARG A 251 7.77 -7.23 14.27
N GLY A 252 8.13 -6.00 13.90
CA GLY A 252 7.56 -4.79 14.50
C GLY A 252 6.11 -4.51 14.09
N ARG A 253 5.71 -4.91 12.88
CA ARG A 253 4.42 -4.51 12.28
C ARG A 253 3.44 -5.66 12.00
N GLY A 254 3.87 -6.92 12.16
CA GLY A 254 3.03 -8.13 12.16
C GLY A 254 2.52 -8.64 10.80
N ASP A 255 2.31 -7.78 9.81
CA ASP A 255 1.81 -8.15 8.47
C ASP A 255 2.60 -7.50 7.32
N ASP A 256 3.80 -6.99 7.64
CA ASP A 256 4.70 -6.31 6.71
C ASP A 256 5.57 -7.32 5.93
N TYR A 257 4.96 -8.05 5.01
CA TYR A 257 5.68 -8.92 4.09
C TYR A 257 6.21 -8.14 2.88
N ILE A 258 7.38 -8.54 2.39
CA ILE A 258 8.07 -7.92 1.24
C ILE A 258 7.24 -7.96 -0.05
N ASN A 259 7.53 -7.01 -0.94
CA ASN A 259 6.92 -6.91 -2.26
C ASN A 259 7.46 -7.99 -3.23
N LYS A 260 6.82 -8.14 -4.40
CA LYS A 260 7.18 -9.15 -5.40
C LYS A 260 8.62 -9.02 -5.89
N GLN A 261 9.08 -7.80 -6.13
CA GLN A 261 10.43 -7.56 -6.66
C GLN A 261 11.51 -8.00 -5.67
N ALA A 262 11.45 -7.52 -4.42
CA ALA A 262 12.40 -7.88 -3.37
C ALA A 262 12.38 -9.40 -3.10
N LEU A 263 11.19 -10.02 -3.13
CA LEU A 263 11.08 -11.47 -3.02
C LEU A 263 11.85 -12.18 -4.15
N TYR A 264 11.70 -11.75 -5.40
CA TYR A 264 12.43 -12.35 -6.52
C TYR A 264 13.94 -12.12 -6.43
N GLU A 265 14.39 -11.00 -5.87
CA GLU A 265 15.81 -10.76 -5.58
C GLU A 265 16.35 -11.82 -4.62
N TYR A 266 15.61 -12.12 -3.53
CA TYR A 266 15.98 -13.20 -2.61
C TYR A 266 16.01 -14.57 -3.30
N TYR A 267 15.01 -14.89 -4.13
CA TYR A 267 15.02 -16.15 -4.90
C TYR A 267 16.17 -16.24 -5.90
N SER A 268 16.63 -15.11 -6.46
CA SER A 268 17.68 -15.08 -7.48
C SER A 268 19.07 -15.40 -6.92
N GLN A 269 19.30 -15.10 -5.63
CA GLN A 269 20.61 -15.22 -4.98
C GLN A 269 20.50 -15.92 -3.62
N PRO A 270 19.92 -17.14 -3.54
CA PRO A 270 19.65 -17.79 -2.26
C PRO A 270 20.92 -18.23 -1.52
N ALA A 271 22.04 -18.34 -2.22
CA ALA A 271 23.34 -18.69 -1.63
C ALA A 271 23.98 -17.53 -0.86
N GLU A 272 23.51 -16.30 -1.07
CA GLU A 272 24.00 -15.12 -0.35
C GLU A 272 23.28 -14.89 0.98
N LEU A 273 22.21 -15.65 1.23
CA LEU A 273 21.34 -15.49 2.39
C LEU A 273 21.72 -16.46 3.51
N LYS A 274 21.78 -15.97 4.74
CA LYS A 274 21.83 -16.83 5.93
C LYS A 274 20.42 -17.11 6.40
N LEU A 275 19.99 -18.35 6.16
CA LEU A 275 18.63 -18.78 6.45
C LEU A 275 18.57 -19.45 7.82
N ASP A 276 18.04 -18.74 8.80
CA ASP A 276 17.52 -19.32 10.03
C ASP A 276 16.01 -19.61 9.92
N ASP A 277 15.43 -20.24 10.93
CA ASP A 277 14.01 -20.58 10.99
C ASP A 277 13.09 -19.37 10.77
N ILE A 278 13.53 -18.19 11.22
CA ILE A 278 12.74 -16.96 11.15
C ILE A 278 12.80 -16.39 9.74
N ALA A 279 13.97 -16.40 9.10
CA ALA A 279 14.14 -16.04 7.70
C ALA A 279 13.35 -16.97 6.77
N ILE A 280 13.39 -18.28 7.01
CA ILE A 280 12.62 -19.27 6.23
C ILE A 280 11.12 -19.01 6.38
N LYS A 281 10.65 -18.80 7.61
CA LYS A 281 9.25 -18.45 7.88
C LYS A 281 8.83 -17.18 7.14
N PHE A 282 9.64 -16.12 7.25
CA PHE A 282 9.37 -14.83 6.64
C PHE A 282 9.30 -14.91 5.11
N LEU A 283 10.28 -15.56 4.48
CA LEU A 283 10.32 -15.74 3.02
C LEU A 283 9.17 -16.61 2.52
N THR A 284 8.81 -17.68 3.26
CA THR A 284 7.68 -18.54 2.91
C THR A 284 6.36 -17.77 2.96
N HIS A 285 6.09 -17.03 4.04
CA HIS A 285 4.87 -16.22 4.13
C HIS A 285 4.82 -15.13 3.06
N SER A 286 5.97 -14.52 2.77
CA SER A 286 6.08 -13.51 1.71
C SER A 286 5.81 -14.10 0.33
N ALA A 287 6.24 -15.34 0.06
CA ALA A 287 5.90 -16.05 -1.16
C ALA A 287 4.38 -16.32 -1.28
N LEU A 288 3.75 -16.79 -0.20
CA LEU A 288 2.30 -17.03 -0.14
C LEU A 288 1.47 -15.76 -0.36
N LYS A 289 1.93 -14.61 0.12
CA LYS A 289 1.32 -13.30 -0.16
C LYS A 289 1.46 -12.90 -1.63
N ASN A 290 2.55 -13.30 -2.29
CA ASN A 290 2.94 -12.83 -3.62
C ASN A 290 2.62 -13.85 -4.73
N ASP A 291 1.58 -14.67 -4.54
CA ASP A 291 1.08 -15.66 -5.50
C ASP A 291 2.05 -16.82 -5.82
N LEU A 292 2.97 -17.14 -4.92
CA LEU A 292 3.83 -18.33 -4.97
C LEU A 292 3.48 -19.29 -3.81
N LEU A 293 4.07 -20.48 -3.77
CA LEU A 293 3.87 -21.42 -2.65
C LEU A 293 4.95 -21.33 -1.58
N GLY A 294 6.13 -20.81 -1.90
CA GLY A 294 7.23 -20.70 -0.94
C GLY A 294 7.88 -22.05 -0.60
N ILE A 295 7.60 -23.10 -1.37
CA ILE A 295 8.15 -24.45 -1.16
C ILE A 295 9.67 -24.45 -1.22
N PHE A 296 10.26 -23.62 -2.10
CA PHE A 296 11.70 -23.49 -2.22
C PHE A 296 12.36 -23.07 -0.90
N TRP A 297 11.71 -22.21 -0.11
CA TRP A 297 12.19 -21.81 1.21
C TRP A 297 11.83 -22.87 2.25
N LEU A 298 10.58 -23.33 2.22
CA LEU A 298 10.03 -24.26 3.19
C LEU A 298 10.79 -25.60 3.25
N GLU A 299 11.29 -26.12 2.12
CA GLU A 299 12.05 -27.37 2.10
C GLU A 299 13.37 -27.31 2.90
N ARG A 300 13.84 -26.10 3.25
CA ARG A 300 15.03 -25.90 4.08
C ARG A 300 14.72 -25.94 5.57
N ALA A 301 13.45 -25.83 5.97
CA ALA A 301 13.02 -25.98 7.35
C ALA A 301 12.87 -27.46 7.74
N GLU A 302 13.08 -27.76 9.02
CA GLU A 302 12.73 -29.06 9.58
C GLU A 302 11.23 -29.35 9.45
N ARG A 303 10.85 -30.62 9.23
CA ARG A 303 9.45 -31.03 8.98
C ARG A 303 8.46 -30.55 10.03
N THR A 304 8.84 -30.58 11.31
CA THR A 304 8.00 -30.09 12.41
C THR A 304 7.73 -28.58 12.27
N LEU A 305 8.76 -27.82 11.91
CA LEU A 305 8.67 -26.38 11.70
C LEU A 305 7.88 -26.02 10.44
N GLN A 306 7.91 -26.85 9.39
CA GLN A 306 7.17 -26.57 8.15
C GLN A 306 5.67 -26.37 8.39
N ARG A 307 5.04 -27.25 9.19
CA ARG A 307 3.64 -27.11 9.58
C ARG A 307 3.40 -25.83 10.38
N ASP A 308 4.26 -25.55 11.35
CA ASP A 308 4.14 -24.37 12.21
C ASP A 308 4.26 -23.07 11.40
N ILE A 309 5.13 -23.03 10.40
CA ILE A 309 5.23 -21.91 9.44
C ILE A 309 3.88 -21.75 8.73
N ILE A 310 3.42 -22.77 8.00
CA ILE A 310 2.22 -22.68 7.16
C ILE A 310 0.96 -22.34 7.97
N THR A 311 0.78 -22.92 9.15
CA THR A 311 -0.41 -22.71 10.00
C THR A 311 -0.38 -21.42 10.81
N SER A 312 0.72 -20.66 10.74
CA SER A 312 0.87 -19.36 11.40
C SER A 312 0.60 -18.16 10.48
N ILE A 313 0.17 -18.40 9.25
CA ILE A 313 -0.12 -17.32 8.30
C ILE A 313 -1.34 -16.48 8.75
N PRO A 314 -1.29 -15.13 8.60
CA PRO A 314 -2.44 -14.28 8.91
C PRO A 314 -3.67 -14.59 8.05
N ASN A 315 -4.84 -14.31 8.62
CA ASN A 315 -6.15 -14.68 8.06
C ASN A 315 -6.57 -13.79 6.87
N TYR A 316 -5.96 -14.05 5.71
CA TYR A 316 -6.34 -13.47 4.41
C TYR A 316 -6.62 -14.57 3.40
N TYR A 317 -7.74 -14.44 2.66
CA TYR A 317 -8.28 -15.48 1.79
C TYR A 317 -7.24 -16.13 0.86
N HIS A 318 -6.60 -15.33 -0.01
CA HIS A 318 -5.64 -15.83 -1.00
C HIS A 318 -4.44 -16.55 -0.37
N ARG A 319 -3.96 -16.05 0.78
CA ARG A 319 -2.84 -16.66 1.50
C ARG A 319 -3.22 -18.00 2.11
N ILE A 320 -4.43 -18.09 2.66
CA ILE A 320 -4.99 -19.32 3.21
C ILE A 320 -5.20 -20.36 2.09
N GLU A 321 -5.69 -19.95 0.91
CA GLU A 321 -5.80 -20.85 -0.24
C GLU A 321 -4.45 -21.43 -0.66
N ARG A 322 -3.40 -20.59 -0.77
CA ARG A 322 -2.05 -21.08 -1.11
C ARG A 322 -1.44 -21.94 -0.01
N ALA A 323 -1.60 -21.54 1.26
CA ALA A 323 -1.17 -22.34 2.40
C ALA A 323 -1.88 -23.71 2.44
N ALA A 324 -3.17 -23.76 2.09
CA ALA A 324 -3.92 -25.00 1.93
C ALA A 324 -3.39 -25.88 0.78
N MET A 325 -2.98 -25.29 -0.35
CA MET A 325 -2.31 -26.03 -1.42
C MET A 325 -0.95 -26.60 -0.96
N VAL A 326 -0.20 -25.87 -0.12
CA VAL A 326 1.02 -26.40 0.49
C VAL A 326 0.70 -27.57 1.42
N CYS A 327 -0.31 -27.45 2.30
CA CYS A 327 -0.76 -28.58 3.14
C CYS A 327 -1.18 -29.79 2.30
N LEU A 328 -1.81 -29.57 1.15
CA LEU A 328 -2.17 -30.62 0.20
C LEU A 328 -0.92 -31.30 -0.39
N ILE A 329 0.09 -30.53 -0.79
CA ILE A 329 1.37 -31.04 -1.32
C ILE A 329 2.12 -31.86 -0.26
N MET A 330 2.10 -31.41 1.00
CA MET A 330 2.66 -32.12 2.15
C MET A 330 1.81 -33.32 2.59
N ASP A 331 0.59 -33.44 2.07
CA ASP A 331 -0.47 -34.35 2.54
C ASP A 331 -0.61 -34.30 4.08
N ASP A 332 -0.71 -33.06 4.60
CA ASP A 332 -0.82 -32.71 6.02
C ASP A 332 -2.25 -32.30 6.38
N ARG A 333 -3.08 -33.30 6.68
CA ARG A 333 -4.49 -33.12 7.07
C ARG A 333 -4.65 -32.26 8.31
N GLU A 334 -3.81 -32.50 9.32
CA GLU A 334 -3.87 -31.78 10.59
C GLU A 334 -3.54 -30.30 10.40
N GLY A 335 -2.50 -29.99 9.64
CA GLY A 335 -2.16 -28.62 9.26
C GLY A 335 -3.27 -27.91 8.49
N TYR A 336 -3.90 -28.60 7.53
CA TYR A 336 -5.04 -28.06 6.78
C TYR A 336 -6.24 -27.74 7.69
N ASP A 337 -6.61 -28.66 8.58
CA ASP A 337 -7.73 -28.48 9.51
C ASP A 337 -7.42 -27.35 10.53
N GLN A 338 -6.17 -27.23 10.99
CA GLN A 338 -5.73 -26.13 11.84
C GLN A 338 -5.77 -24.77 11.12
N LEU A 339 -5.31 -24.71 9.87
CA LEU A 339 -5.31 -23.51 9.05
C LEU A 339 -6.76 -23.01 8.81
N THR A 340 -7.65 -23.91 8.39
CA THR A 340 -9.04 -23.56 8.06
C THR A 340 -9.87 -23.21 9.30
N SER A 341 -9.67 -23.89 10.44
CA SER A 341 -10.37 -23.59 11.70
C SER A 341 -10.03 -22.23 12.29
N LYS A 342 -8.80 -21.73 12.08
CA LYS A 342 -8.40 -20.36 12.47
C LYS A 342 -8.84 -19.31 11.46
N SER A 343 -9.19 -19.72 10.25
CA SER A 343 -9.59 -18.81 9.19
C SER A 343 -11.05 -18.35 9.32
N LYS A 344 -11.38 -17.20 8.74
CA LYS A 344 -12.78 -16.74 8.65
C LYS A 344 -13.56 -17.44 7.53
N TYR A 345 -12.86 -18.26 6.74
CA TYR A 345 -13.38 -18.88 5.53
C TYR A 345 -13.64 -20.36 5.82
N SER A 346 -14.82 -20.86 5.48
CA SER A 346 -15.07 -22.29 5.63
C SER A 346 -14.19 -23.06 4.64
N GLY A 347 -13.74 -24.25 5.04
CA GLY A 347 -13.07 -25.20 4.14
C GLY A 347 -13.95 -25.68 2.99
N ASP A 348 -15.20 -25.23 2.90
CA ASP A 348 -16.16 -25.53 1.84
C ASP A 348 -16.25 -24.42 0.78
N HIS A 349 -15.42 -23.38 0.86
CA HIS A 349 -15.40 -22.26 -0.08
C HIS A 349 -14.24 -22.37 -1.09
N GLY A 350 -14.51 -22.03 -2.36
CA GLY A 350 -13.48 -21.88 -3.41
C GLY A 350 -12.47 -23.02 -3.52
N ASP A 351 -11.19 -22.66 -3.61
CA ASP A 351 -10.08 -23.61 -3.75
C ASP A 351 -9.81 -24.41 -2.47
N LEU A 352 -10.25 -23.91 -1.30
CA LEU A 352 -10.15 -24.66 -0.03
C LEU A 352 -10.97 -25.94 -0.11
N ARG A 353 -12.19 -25.87 -0.65
CA ARG A 353 -13.02 -27.07 -0.85
C ARG A 353 -12.34 -28.08 -1.74
N ILE A 354 -11.71 -27.62 -2.81
CA ILE A 354 -11.01 -28.49 -3.76
C ILE A 354 -9.80 -29.14 -3.08
N CYS A 355 -9.02 -28.38 -2.30
CA CYS A 355 -7.91 -28.91 -1.52
C CYS A 355 -8.40 -29.97 -0.52
N ASN A 356 -9.45 -29.69 0.25
CA ASN A 356 -10.04 -30.65 1.19
C ASN A 356 -10.47 -31.97 0.52
N GLN A 357 -11.11 -31.89 -0.64
CA GLN A 357 -11.55 -33.05 -1.42
C GLN A 357 -10.41 -33.88 -2.00
N LYS A 358 -9.23 -33.26 -2.19
CA LYS A 358 -8.05 -33.90 -2.77
C LYS A 358 -7.02 -34.37 -1.73
N MET A 359 -7.23 -34.11 -0.44
CA MET A 359 -6.36 -34.65 0.62
C MET A 359 -6.33 -36.18 0.57
N GLY A 360 -5.15 -36.79 0.70
CA GLY A 360 -4.95 -38.22 0.57
C GLY A 360 -4.98 -38.77 -0.87
N ASN A 361 -5.10 -37.92 -1.89
CA ASN A 361 -4.95 -38.34 -3.28
C ASN A 361 -3.51 -38.75 -3.59
N THR A 362 -3.33 -39.51 -4.68
CA THR A 362 -2.00 -39.89 -5.15
C THR A 362 -1.21 -38.68 -5.65
N VAL A 363 0.13 -38.75 -5.62
CA VAL A 363 1.00 -37.69 -6.16
C VAL A 363 0.64 -37.38 -7.62
N ASP A 364 0.25 -38.37 -8.42
CA ASP A 364 -0.16 -38.16 -9.82
C ASP A 364 -1.50 -37.41 -9.94
N ASP A 365 -2.47 -37.69 -9.07
CA ASP A 365 -3.74 -36.93 -9.01
C ASP A 365 -3.51 -35.48 -8.57
N LEU A 366 -2.61 -35.27 -7.60
CA LEU A 366 -2.24 -33.94 -7.12
C LEU A 366 -1.48 -33.18 -8.20
N ARG A 367 -0.56 -33.84 -8.90
CA ARG A 367 0.18 -33.25 -10.03
C ARG A 367 -0.79 -32.79 -11.12
N ARG A 368 -1.75 -33.62 -11.51
CA ARG A 368 -2.78 -33.24 -12.50
C ARG A 368 -3.62 -32.04 -12.06
N TYR A 369 -3.91 -31.94 -10.77
CA TYR A 369 -4.64 -30.80 -10.22
C TYR A 369 -3.82 -29.50 -10.20
N LEU A 370 -2.61 -29.55 -9.65
CA LEU A 370 -1.79 -28.37 -9.42
C LEU A 370 -1.15 -27.84 -10.71
N LEU A 371 -0.75 -28.75 -11.59
CA LEU A 371 -0.04 -28.41 -12.83
C LEU A 371 -0.93 -28.43 -14.07
N ASP A 372 -2.24 -28.67 -13.96
CA ASP A 372 -3.24 -28.78 -15.04
C ASP A 372 -2.87 -29.76 -16.20
N ASP A 373 -3.83 -30.51 -16.73
CA ASP A 373 -3.50 -31.68 -17.57
C ASP A 373 -3.03 -31.31 -19.00
N ASP A 374 -3.43 -30.14 -19.52
CA ASP A 374 -3.27 -29.87 -20.94
C ASP A 374 -2.04 -29.02 -21.30
N HIS A 375 -1.74 -27.89 -20.65
CA HIS A 375 -0.75 -26.91 -21.18
C HIS A 375 0.23 -26.30 -20.15
N LYS A 376 0.14 -26.67 -18.88
CA LYS A 376 1.01 -26.16 -17.80
C LYS A 376 2.12 -27.18 -17.48
N GLY A 377 3.29 -26.69 -17.07
CA GLY A 377 4.50 -27.49 -16.92
C GLY A 377 5.41 -27.61 -18.15
N GLN A 378 5.02 -27.11 -19.33
CA GLN A 378 5.92 -26.95 -20.49
C GLN A 378 5.99 -25.47 -20.91
N TYR A 379 7.17 -24.88 -20.84
CA TYR A 379 7.38 -23.46 -21.10
C TYR A 379 8.50 -23.23 -22.12
N THR A 380 8.27 -22.30 -23.05
CA THR A 380 9.31 -21.73 -23.91
C THR A 380 9.50 -20.28 -23.51
N LEU A 381 10.39 -20.05 -22.54
CA LEU A 381 10.59 -18.73 -21.94
C LEU A 381 11.63 -17.94 -22.72
N LYS A 382 11.30 -16.70 -23.05
CA LYS A 382 12.20 -15.78 -23.77
C LYS A 382 12.09 -14.36 -23.24
N HIS A 383 13.20 -13.82 -22.77
CA HIS A 383 13.33 -12.43 -22.36
C HIS A 383 14.76 -11.93 -22.62
N ARG A 384 14.93 -10.85 -23.36
CA ARG A 384 16.26 -10.37 -23.83
C ARG A 384 17.10 -11.52 -24.43
N ASP A 385 18.24 -11.81 -23.80
CA ASP A 385 19.17 -12.89 -24.18
C ASP A 385 18.84 -14.22 -23.49
N TYR A 386 17.95 -14.22 -22.49
CA TYR A 386 17.45 -15.42 -21.85
C TYR A 386 16.52 -16.18 -22.78
N LYS A 387 16.85 -17.44 -23.03
CA LYS A 387 15.97 -18.40 -23.71
C LYS A 387 16.11 -19.77 -23.05
N LYS A 388 15.01 -20.32 -22.54
CA LYS A 388 15.00 -21.65 -21.91
C LYS A 388 13.71 -22.39 -22.22
N GLU A 389 13.85 -23.66 -22.59
CA GLU A 389 12.74 -24.60 -22.67
C GLU A 389 12.70 -25.39 -21.35
N ILE A 390 11.55 -25.40 -20.69
CA ILE A 390 11.35 -26.01 -19.38
C ILE A 390 10.25 -27.06 -19.51
N SER A 391 10.56 -28.31 -19.17
CA SER A 391 9.57 -29.36 -18.94
C SER A 391 9.64 -29.76 -17.48
N VAL A 392 8.78 -29.14 -16.66
CA VAL A 392 8.81 -29.23 -15.19
C VAL A 392 8.75 -30.68 -14.72
N LYS A 393 7.90 -31.51 -15.36
CA LYS A 393 7.73 -32.93 -15.02
C LYS A 393 8.98 -33.77 -15.29
N ASP A 394 9.79 -33.40 -16.28
CA ASP A 394 10.96 -34.17 -16.70
C ASP A 394 12.26 -33.72 -16.02
N MET A 395 12.28 -32.53 -15.43
CA MET A 395 13.45 -32.00 -14.72
C MET A 395 13.68 -32.76 -13.41
N SER A 396 14.93 -33.00 -13.03
CA SER A 396 15.33 -33.53 -11.72
C SER A 396 15.22 -32.46 -10.62
N ASP A 397 15.19 -32.88 -9.35
CA ASP A 397 15.10 -31.95 -8.21
C ASP A 397 16.27 -30.96 -8.17
N THR A 398 17.45 -31.36 -8.64
CA THR A 398 18.65 -30.51 -8.76
C THR A 398 18.48 -29.47 -9.86
N GLU A 399 17.92 -29.85 -11.00
CA GLU A 399 17.65 -28.94 -12.11
C GLU A 399 16.56 -27.92 -11.76
N ILE A 400 15.53 -28.34 -11.02
CA ILE A 400 14.48 -27.45 -10.51
C ILE A 400 15.11 -26.40 -9.57
N ARG A 401 15.88 -26.83 -8.56
CA ARG A 401 16.55 -25.93 -7.61
C ARG A 401 17.52 -24.95 -8.28
N LYS A 402 18.16 -25.34 -9.38
CA LYS A 402 19.03 -24.45 -10.16
C LYS A 402 18.22 -23.48 -11.02
N THR A 403 17.09 -23.92 -11.56
CA THR A 403 16.27 -23.12 -12.48
C THR A 403 15.44 -22.05 -11.78
N ILE A 404 15.02 -22.30 -10.54
CA ILE A 404 14.26 -21.33 -9.74
C ILE A 404 15.02 -19.99 -9.62
N PRO A 405 16.30 -19.94 -9.16
CA PRO A 405 17.07 -18.70 -9.12
C PRO A 405 17.26 -18.04 -10.48
N ASP A 406 17.55 -18.83 -11.53
CA ASP A 406 17.72 -18.31 -12.89
C ASP A 406 16.45 -17.57 -13.37
N LEU A 407 15.26 -18.13 -13.11
CA LEU A 407 13.99 -17.50 -13.50
C LEU A 407 13.66 -16.28 -12.64
N SER A 408 13.97 -16.35 -11.35
CA SER A 408 13.72 -15.22 -10.45
C SER A 408 14.57 -14.00 -10.81
N ALA A 409 15.81 -14.18 -11.28
CA ALA A 409 16.63 -13.08 -11.80
C ALA A 409 15.96 -12.37 -13.00
N GLU A 410 15.39 -13.13 -13.94
CA GLU A 410 14.63 -12.57 -15.06
C GLU A 410 13.32 -11.90 -14.61
N LEU A 411 12.67 -12.44 -13.57
CA LEU A 411 11.47 -11.85 -12.99
C LEU A 411 11.74 -10.50 -12.30
N VAL A 412 12.91 -10.29 -11.68
CA VAL A 412 13.31 -8.98 -11.13
C VAL A 412 13.33 -7.93 -12.24
N ASP A 413 13.95 -8.27 -13.38
CA ASP A 413 14.04 -7.37 -14.53
C ASP A 413 12.68 -7.13 -15.20
N LEU A 414 11.90 -8.19 -15.42
CA LEU A 414 10.54 -8.10 -15.97
C LEU A 414 9.62 -7.26 -15.08
N HIS A 415 9.72 -7.40 -13.76
CA HIS A 415 8.93 -6.64 -12.81
C HIS A 415 9.28 -5.14 -12.84
N SER A 416 10.57 -4.81 -12.99
CA SER A 416 11.04 -3.42 -13.09
C SER A 416 10.46 -2.68 -14.31
N HIS A 417 10.08 -3.42 -15.36
CA HIS A 417 9.49 -2.89 -16.60
C HIS A 417 8.01 -3.22 -16.76
N TYR A 418 7.35 -3.74 -15.71
CA TYR A 418 5.99 -4.29 -15.77
C TYR A 418 4.92 -3.25 -16.15
N GLN A 419 5.15 -1.97 -15.87
CA GLN A 419 4.24 -0.88 -16.25
C GLN A 419 4.21 -0.62 -17.76
N GLU A 420 5.23 -1.08 -18.50
CA GLU A 420 5.21 -1.09 -19.95
C GLU A 420 4.39 -2.31 -20.40
N ASN A 421 3.09 -2.11 -20.68
CA ASN A 421 2.07 -3.12 -21.04
C ASN A 421 2.53 -4.27 -21.98
N ARG A 422 3.65 -4.13 -22.70
CA ARG A 422 4.25 -5.14 -23.58
C ARG A 422 4.87 -6.34 -22.84
N LEU A 423 5.25 -6.21 -21.57
CA LEU A 423 5.93 -7.28 -20.82
C LEU A 423 5.02 -8.02 -19.84
N PHE A 424 3.77 -7.58 -19.66
CA PHE A 424 2.80 -8.17 -18.75
C PHE A 424 2.61 -9.69 -18.95
N ASN A 425 2.35 -10.13 -20.20
CA ASN A 425 2.15 -11.55 -20.50
C ASN A 425 3.40 -12.38 -20.20
N ARG A 426 4.59 -11.86 -20.56
CA ARG A 426 5.86 -12.55 -20.30
C ARG A 426 6.14 -12.68 -18.81
N TYR A 427 5.87 -11.64 -18.03
CA TYR A 427 5.97 -11.69 -16.58
C TYR A 427 5.10 -12.82 -16.01
N HIS A 428 3.85 -12.94 -16.47
CA HIS A 428 2.96 -14.01 -16.05
C HIS A 428 3.46 -15.40 -16.47
N GLU A 429 3.97 -15.58 -17.69
CA GLU A 429 4.56 -16.84 -18.14
C GLU A 429 5.74 -17.28 -17.26
N PHE A 430 6.66 -16.36 -16.93
CA PHE A 430 7.80 -16.66 -16.06
C PHE A 430 7.37 -16.95 -14.62
N ARG A 431 6.40 -16.19 -14.10
CA ARG A 431 5.85 -16.42 -12.75
C ARG A 431 5.16 -17.77 -12.66
N ASP A 432 4.36 -18.12 -13.67
CA ASP A 432 3.65 -19.40 -13.70
C ASP A 432 4.63 -20.56 -13.81
N ALA A 433 5.71 -20.42 -14.60
CA ALA A 433 6.78 -21.41 -14.63
C ALA A 433 7.48 -21.57 -13.26
N LEU A 434 7.74 -20.46 -12.57
CA LEU A 434 8.30 -20.48 -11.21
C LEU A 434 7.37 -21.18 -10.22
N TRP A 435 6.07 -20.91 -10.31
CA TRP A 435 5.06 -21.57 -9.50
C TRP A 435 5.07 -23.09 -9.79
N ASP A 436 4.89 -23.52 -11.04
CA ASP A 436 4.88 -24.94 -11.39
C ASP A 436 6.15 -25.70 -10.93
N LEU A 437 7.32 -25.06 -11.01
CA LEU A 437 8.57 -25.60 -10.47
C LEU A 437 8.54 -25.82 -8.95
N GLU A 438 8.00 -24.87 -8.18
CA GLU A 438 7.81 -25.06 -6.74
C GLU A 438 6.82 -26.18 -6.43
N ALA A 439 5.75 -26.30 -7.21
CA ALA A 439 4.74 -27.34 -7.00
C ALA A 439 5.35 -28.74 -7.17
N GLU A 440 6.05 -28.93 -8.28
CA GLU A 440 6.69 -30.21 -8.59
C GLU A 440 7.82 -30.51 -7.59
N LEU A 441 8.59 -29.50 -7.16
CA LEU A 441 9.59 -29.67 -6.12
C LEU A 441 8.96 -30.23 -4.84
N GLY A 442 7.89 -29.60 -4.35
CA GLY A 442 7.23 -30.01 -3.11
C GLY A 442 6.58 -31.39 -3.23
N LEU A 443 5.92 -31.68 -4.36
CA LEU A 443 5.32 -32.99 -4.61
C LEU A 443 6.36 -34.11 -4.52
N ARG A 444 7.60 -33.84 -4.92
CA ARG A 444 8.70 -34.82 -4.88
C ARG A 444 9.44 -34.86 -3.56
N THR A 445 9.69 -33.74 -2.91
CA THR A 445 10.54 -33.70 -1.72
C THR A 445 9.77 -33.95 -0.45
N MET A 446 8.51 -33.51 -0.39
CA MET A 446 7.70 -33.58 0.83
C MET A 446 6.93 -34.92 0.95
N ASN A 447 6.68 -35.62 -0.17
CA ASN A 447 6.01 -36.94 -0.18
C ASN A 447 6.95 -38.16 -0.15
N LYS A 448 8.27 -38.00 -0.31
CA LYS A 448 9.22 -39.14 -0.39
C LYS A 448 9.16 -40.08 0.81
N ASP A 449 8.97 -39.54 2.02
CA ASP A 449 9.05 -40.32 3.27
C ASP A 449 7.79 -41.14 3.60
N LYS A 450 6.80 -41.22 2.70
CA LYS A 450 5.63 -42.13 2.83
C LYS A 450 5.83 -43.46 2.08
N SER A 451 6.90 -43.59 1.31
CA SER A 451 7.17 -44.77 0.45
C SER A 451 8.27 -45.69 0.99
N ASP A 452 8.93 -45.29 2.08
CA ASP A 452 9.86 -46.09 2.88
C ASP A 452 9.20 -46.48 4.21
#